data_AF-A0A8J6WK57-F1
#
_entry.id   AF-A0A8J6WK57-F1
#
_cell.length_a   1.000
_cell.length_b   1.000
_cell.length_c   1.000
_cell.angle_alpha   90.00
_cell.angle_beta   90.00
_cell.angle_gamma   90.00
#
_symmetry.space_group_name_H-M   'P 1'
#
loop_
_entity.id
_entity.type
_entity.pdbx_description
1 polymer ?
#
loop_
_entity_poly.entity_id
_entity_poly.type
_entity_poly.pdbx_seq_one_letter_code
_entity_poly.pdbx_strand_id
1 'polypeptide(L)'
;MHPQREKITLANAKPFIAGAIVLAIGLLAIDGQRLGGWLQAAGTQSVEGCEKIVQSTAQLSREQLAQLLVVPERDPKENVRKIVAEPYCSLPQLQVRSGVVSEREAYPMAWDPTVQLVILYENDEYAGYRFRFQ
;
A
#
# COMPACT_ATOMS: atom_id res chain seq x y z
N MET A 1 11.77 -56.31 -53.84
CA MET A 1 11.13 -56.94 -52.66
C MET A 1 10.78 -55.85 -51.66
N HIS A 2 9.51 -55.73 -51.29
CA HIS A 2 8.99 -54.83 -50.25
C HIS A 2 9.56 -55.18 -48.85
N PRO A 3 9.50 -54.25 -47.89
CA PRO A 3 8.41 -54.37 -46.93
C PRO A 3 7.64 -53.07 -46.67
N GLN A 4 6.35 -53.28 -46.47
CA GLN A 4 5.29 -52.32 -46.17
C GLN A 4 5.43 -51.77 -44.75
N ARG A 5 5.14 -50.47 -44.59
CA ARG A 5 5.09 -49.77 -43.31
C ARG A 5 3.69 -49.93 -42.71
N GLU A 6 3.61 -50.58 -41.55
CA GLU A 6 2.39 -50.78 -40.76
C GLU A 6 1.68 -49.44 -40.48
N LYS A 7 0.40 -49.37 -40.83
CA LYS A 7 -0.50 -48.28 -40.41
C LYS A 7 -1.06 -48.66 -39.05
N ILE A 8 -0.65 -47.95 -38.00
CA ILE A 8 -1.19 -48.10 -36.66
C ILE A 8 -2.59 -47.48 -36.64
N THR A 9 -3.60 -48.35 -36.55
CA THR A 9 -5.00 -47.99 -36.37
C THR A 9 -5.21 -47.58 -34.91
N LEU A 10 -5.44 -46.28 -34.66
CA LEU A 10 -5.81 -45.77 -33.34
C LEU A 10 -7.27 -46.12 -33.04
N ALA A 11 -7.46 -47.28 -32.43
CA ALA A 11 -8.72 -47.67 -31.81
C ALA A 11 -8.95 -46.83 -30.54
N ASN A 12 -10.03 -46.06 -30.57
CA ASN A 12 -10.96 -45.77 -29.47
C ASN A 12 -10.40 -45.90 -28.03
N ALA A 13 -9.94 -44.80 -27.44
CA ALA A 13 -9.64 -44.73 -26.01
C ALA A 13 -10.16 -43.41 -25.40
N LYS A 14 -11.27 -43.51 -24.67
CA LYS A 14 -11.71 -42.61 -23.58
C LYS A 14 -12.02 -43.54 -22.38
N PRO A 15 -11.77 -43.19 -21.10
CA PRO A 15 -11.40 -41.88 -20.55
C PRO A 15 -10.32 -41.98 -19.43
N PHE A 16 -9.03 -41.77 -19.72
CA PHE A 16 -8.02 -41.63 -18.65
C PHE A 16 -7.71 -40.15 -18.30
N ILE A 17 -8.44 -39.20 -18.88
CA ILE A 17 -8.20 -37.76 -18.68
C ILE A 17 -8.82 -37.23 -17.37
N ALA A 18 -9.74 -37.96 -16.74
CA ALA A 18 -10.43 -37.50 -15.53
C ALA A 18 -9.60 -37.58 -14.24
N GLY A 19 -8.54 -38.40 -14.19
CA GLY A 19 -7.74 -38.59 -12.97
C GLY A 19 -6.67 -37.52 -12.72
N ALA A 20 -6.08 -36.96 -13.78
CA ALA A 20 -4.92 -36.06 -13.66
C ALA A 20 -5.31 -34.64 -13.19
N ILE A 21 -6.53 -34.17 -13.49
CA ILE A 21 -6.98 -32.81 -13.14
C ILE A 21 -7.26 -32.69 -11.63
N VAL A 22 -7.76 -33.75 -10.99
CA VAL A 22 -8.08 -33.73 -9.55
C VAL A 22 -6.82 -33.64 -8.68
N LEU A 23 -5.71 -34.26 -9.11
CA LEU A 23 -4.41 -34.19 -8.41
C LEU A 23 -3.75 -32.79 -8.53
N ALA A 24 -3.92 -32.10 -9.66
CA ALA A 24 -3.40 -30.74 -9.84
C ALA A 24 -4.15 -29.69 -8.99
N ILE A 25 -5.47 -29.84 -8.83
CA ILE A 25 -6.27 -28.96 -7.96
C ILE A 25 -5.97 -29.23 -6.47
N GLY A 26 -5.77 -30.50 -6.09
CA GLY A 26 -5.40 -30.88 -4.73
C GLY A 26 -4.06 -30.29 -4.28
N LEU A 27 -3.05 -30.24 -5.15
CA LEU A 27 -1.75 -29.62 -4.85
C LEU A 27 -1.85 -28.08 -4.78
N LEU A 28 -2.65 -27.43 -5.61
CA LEU A 28 -2.88 -25.98 -5.55
C LEU A 28 -3.60 -25.53 -4.26
N ALA A 29 -4.46 -26.38 -3.69
CA ALA A 29 -5.15 -26.08 -2.45
C ALA A 29 -4.22 -26.05 -1.23
N ILE A 30 -3.07 -26.74 -1.29
CA ILE A 30 -2.08 -26.80 -0.21
C ILE A 30 -1.12 -25.59 -0.28
N ASP A 31 -0.96 -24.97 -1.45
CA ASP A 31 -0.07 -23.82 -1.68
C ASP A 31 -0.80 -22.45 -1.65
N GLY A 32 -2.12 -22.44 -1.45
CA GLY A 32 -2.92 -21.21 -1.36
C GLY A 32 -2.50 -20.27 -0.23
N GLN A 33 -1.84 -20.79 0.81
CA GLN A 33 -1.30 -20.00 1.92
C GLN A 33 0.00 -19.25 1.56
N ARG A 34 0.79 -19.75 0.60
CA ARG A 34 2.04 -19.09 0.17
C ARG A 34 1.79 -18.06 -0.93
N LEU A 35 0.77 -18.28 -1.76
CA LEU A 35 0.29 -17.29 -2.72
C LEU A 35 -0.42 -16.08 -2.07
N GLY A 36 -0.79 -16.14 -0.79
CA GLY A 36 -1.27 -14.95 -0.06
C GLY A 36 -0.12 -13.98 0.30
N GLY A 37 1.05 -14.51 0.68
CA GLY A 37 2.16 -13.70 1.22
C GLY A 37 2.88 -12.83 0.19
N TRP A 38 3.10 -13.32 -1.03
CA TRP A 38 3.72 -12.54 -2.12
C TRP A 38 2.82 -11.45 -2.71
N LEU A 39 1.49 -11.62 -2.65
CA LEU A 39 0.52 -10.57 -3.04
C LEU A 39 0.33 -9.52 -1.95
N GLN A 40 0.55 -9.89 -0.68
CA GLN A 40 0.50 -8.98 0.48
C GLN A 40 1.79 -8.17 0.66
N ALA A 41 2.91 -8.58 0.06
CA ALA A 41 4.16 -7.80 0.06
C ALA A 41 4.06 -6.50 -0.77
N ALA A 42 3.00 -6.35 -1.58
CA ALA A 42 2.64 -5.10 -2.24
C ALA A 42 1.58 -4.29 -1.45
N GLY A 43 1.20 -4.76 -0.26
CA GLY A 43 0.40 -3.99 0.69
C GLY A 43 1.27 -2.90 1.28
N THR A 44 0.92 -1.64 0.98
CA THR A 44 1.43 -0.47 1.70
C THR A 44 1.45 -0.80 3.19
N GLN A 45 2.61 -0.67 3.83
CA GLN A 45 2.74 -0.82 5.28
C GLN A 45 1.62 0.00 5.90
N SER A 46 0.61 -0.69 6.45
CA SER A 46 -0.54 0.00 7.02
C SER A 46 -0.01 0.86 8.14
N VAL A 47 -0.09 2.18 7.97
CA VAL A 47 0.32 3.12 9.01
C VAL A 47 -0.48 2.78 10.25
N GLU A 48 0.18 2.29 11.29
CA GLU A 48 -0.48 1.97 12.55
C GLU A 48 -1.17 3.25 13.08
N GLY A 49 -2.46 3.13 13.38
CA GLY A 49 -3.29 4.27 13.76
C GLY A 49 -3.76 5.16 12.59
N CYS A 50 -3.75 4.66 11.35
CA CYS A 50 -4.43 5.33 10.25
C CYS A 50 -5.95 5.23 10.39
N GLU A 51 -6.65 6.37 10.44
CA GLU A 51 -8.12 6.39 10.45
C GLU A 51 -8.68 6.27 9.04
N LYS A 52 -8.09 6.99 8.08
CA LYS A 52 -8.52 6.99 6.69
C LYS A 52 -7.34 7.15 5.74
N ILE A 53 -7.18 6.21 4.82
CA ILE A 53 -6.27 6.36 3.68
C ILE A 53 -6.86 7.41 2.74
N VAL A 54 -6.08 8.45 2.43
CA VAL A 54 -6.48 9.53 1.52
C VAL A 54 -5.90 9.30 0.14
N GLN A 55 -4.58 9.11 0.04
CA GLN A 55 -3.90 8.77 -1.20
C GLN A 55 -2.83 7.69 -0.99
N SER A 56 -3.08 6.47 -1.44
CA SER A 56 -2.24 5.30 -1.13
C SER A 56 -0.79 5.38 -1.66
N THR A 57 -0.54 6.24 -2.66
CA THR A 57 0.78 6.44 -3.26
C THR A 57 1.47 7.72 -2.79
N ALA A 58 0.86 8.50 -1.89
CA ALA A 58 1.44 9.73 -1.40
C ALA A 58 2.71 9.46 -0.59
N GLN A 59 3.78 10.18 -0.93
CA GLN A 59 5.07 10.15 -0.28
C GLN A 59 5.65 11.56 -0.27
N LEU A 60 6.41 11.90 0.76
CA LEU A 60 7.08 13.18 0.88
C LEU A 60 8.52 13.08 0.35
N SER A 61 8.86 13.91 -0.64
CA SER A 61 10.24 14.01 -1.15
C SER A 61 11.13 14.83 -0.21
N ARG A 62 12.45 14.76 -0.41
CA ARG A 62 13.41 15.56 0.37
C ARG A 62 13.23 17.04 0.10
N GLU A 63 12.93 17.39 -1.15
CA GLU A 63 12.71 18.75 -1.61
C GLU A 63 11.43 19.34 -1.00
N GLN A 64 10.35 18.56 -0.97
CA GLN A 64 9.11 18.97 -0.30
C GLN A 64 9.32 19.15 1.21
N LEU A 65 10.05 18.24 1.85
CA LEU A 65 10.41 18.40 3.26
C LEU A 65 11.19 19.70 3.48
N ALA A 66 12.25 19.95 2.70
CA ALA A 66 13.06 21.17 2.83
C ALA A 66 12.22 22.46 2.66
N GLN A 67 11.28 22.47 1.73
CA GLN A 67 10.35 23.58 1.54
C GLN A 67 9.38 23.75 2.72
N LEU A 68 8.90 22.65 3.28
CA LEU A 68 8.03 22.68 4.45
C LEU A 68 8.74 23.24 5.70
N LEU A 69 10.03 22.95 5.87
CA LEU A 69 10.81 23.38 7.05
C LEU A 69 10.89 24.91 7.22
N VAL A 70 10.62 25.68 6.16
CA VAL A 70 10.62 27.15 6.21
C VAL A 70 9.22 27.77 6.26
N VAL A 71 8.16 26.94 6.27
CA VAL A 71 6.78 27.42 6.42
C VAL A 71 6.57 27.85 7.87
N PRO A 72 6.17 29.11 8.12
CA PRO A 72 5.90 29.57 9.47
C PRO A 72 4.65 28.90 10.03
N GLU A 73 4.62 28.65 11.33
CA GLU A 73 3.37 28.28 12.01
C GLU A 73 2.28 29.31 11.70
N ARG A 74 1.04 28.84 11.72
CA ARG A 74 -0.19 29.57 11.39
C ARG A 74 -0.43 29.86 9.92
N ASP A 75 0.46 29.44 9.03
CA ASP A 75 0.19 29.49 7.59
C ASP A 75 -1.05 28.65 7.25
N PRO A 76 -1.88 29.09 6.27
CA PRO A 76 -3.06 28.33 5.88
C PRO A 76 -2.70 26.90 5.45
N LYS A 77 -3.49 25.92 5.88
CA LYS A 77 -3.37 24.49 5.49
C LYS A 77 -3.21 24.34 3.98
N GLU A 78 -3.98 25.09 3.21
CA GLU A 78 -3.90 25.11 1.75
C GLU A 78 -2.50 25.46 1.21
N ASN A 79 -1.78 26.38 1.86
CA ASN A 79 -0.41 26.72 1.45
C ASN A 79 0.56 25.58 1.73
N VAL A 80 0.40 24.88 2.87
CA VAL A 80 1.15 23.65 3.13
C VAL A 80 0.84 22.59 2.08
N ARG A 81 -0.45 22.41 1.72
CA ARG A 81 -0.85 21.41 0.72
C ARG A 81 -0.34 21.68 -0.69
N LYS A 82 -0.02 22.93 -1.04
CA LYS A 82 0.70 23.22 -2.30
C LYS A 82 2.11 22.64 -2.33
N ILE A 83 2.73 22.44 -1.17
CA ILE A 83 4.08 21.87 -1.05
C ILE A 83 4.00 20.34 -0.98
N VAL A 84 3.17 19.82 -0.07
CA VAL A 84 3.18 18.39 0.31
C VAL A 84 2.10 17.56 -0.40
N ALA A 85 1.17 18.19 -1.11
CA ALA A 85 0.01 17.57 -1.74
C ALA A 85 -0.88 16.79 -0.74
N GLU A 86 -1.67 15.84 -1.24
CA GLU A 86 -2.53 14.99 -0.42
C GLU A 86 -1.72 14.01 0.43
N PRO A 87 -2.16 13.72 1.68
CA PRO A 87 -1.46 12.84 2.57
C PRO A 87 -1.71 11.40 2.17
N TYR A 88 -0.85 10.52 2.68
CA TYR A 88 -1.14 9.11 2.63
C TYR A 88 -2.36 8.79 3.50
N CYS A 89 -2.38 9.34 4.71
CA CYS A 89 -3.36 9.00 5.72
C CYS A 89 -3.77 10.19 6.58
N SER A 90 -5.07 10.28 6.87
CA SER A 90 -5.60 11.05 7.99
C SER A 90 -5.54 10.20 9.26
N LEU A 91 -4.89 10.72 10.29
CA LEU A 91 -4.83 10.11 11.62
C LEU A 91 -6.01 10.60 12.47
N PRO A 92 -6.37 9.88 13.55
CA PRO A 92 -7.40 10.31 14.49
C PRO A 92 -7.20 11.75 14.94
N GLN A 93 -8.26 12.53 15.07
CA GLN A 93 -8.13 13.88 15.62
C GLN A 93 -7.73 13.81 17.12
N LEU A 94 -7.00 14.81 17.59
CA LEU A 94 -6.70 14.98 19.03
C LEU A 94 -7.37 16.24 19.55
N GLN A 95 -7.78 16.21 20.82
CA GLN A 95 -8.09 17.41 21.58
C GLN A 95 -6.94 17.64 22.55
N VAL A 96 -5.97 18.48 22.16
CA VAL A 96 -4.75 18.72 22.96
C VAL A 96 -5.05 19.67 24.13
N ARG A 97 -6.03 20.56 23.98
CA ARG A 97 -6.53 21.50 24.99
C ARG A 97 -8.04 21.64 24.86
N SER A 98 -8.72 22.10 25.92
CA SER A 98 -10.18 22.26 25.97
C SER A 98 -10.69 23.11 24.80
N GLY A 99 -11.26 22.46 23.79
CA GLY A 99 -12.00 23.09 22.69
C GLY A 99 -11.27 23.19 21.34
N VAL A 100 -9.98 22.86 21.23
CA VAL A 100 -9.27 22.89 19.93
C VAL A 100 -9.06 21.48 19.42
N VAL A 101 -9.65 21.20 18.26
CA VAL A 101 -9.48 19.94 17.54
C VAL A 101 -8.27 20.07 16.64
N SER A 102 -7.30 19.18 16.81
CA SER A 102 -6.11 19.11 15.96
C SER A 102 -6.26 18.00 14.93
N GLU A 103 -6.19 18.38 13.66
CA GLU A 103 -6.14 17.46 12.53
C GLU A 103 -4.72 16.98 12.30
N ARG A 104 -4.57 15.73 11.86
CA ARG A 104 -3.26 15.08 11.75
C ARG A 104 -3.14 14.30 10.46
N GLU A 105 -2.10 14.60 9.70
CA GLU A 105 -1.89 14.01 8.38
C GLU A 105 -0.51 13.38 8.31
N ALA A 106 -0.46 12.13 7.84
CA ALA A 106 0.77 11.36 7.76
C ALA A 106 1.27 11.22 6.32
N TYR A 107 2.56 11.49 6.15
CA TYR A 107 3.28 11.41 4.89
C TYR A 107 4.52 10.51 5.06
N PRO A 108 4.54 9.31 4.48
CA PRO A 108 5.75 8.48 4.42
C PRO A 108 6.89 9.17 3.68
N MET A 109 8.12 9.04 4.16
CA MET A 109 9.27 9.58 3.44
C MET A 109 9.54 8.75 2.19
N ALA A 110 9.73 9.41 1.05
CA ALA A 110 9.96 8.71 -0.21
C ALA A 110 11.24 7.84 -0.22
N TRP A 111 12.23 8.20 0.60
CA TRP A 111 13.50 7.47 0.72
C TRP A 111 13.52 6.46 1.87
N ASP A 112 12.56 6.51 2.77
CA ASP A 112 12.45 5.60 3.91
C ASP A 112 10.98 5.55 4.39
N PRO A 113 10.15 4.65 3.84
CA PRO A 113 8.73 4.57 4.19
C PRO A 113 8.45 4.20 5.65
N THR A 114 9.45 3.72 6.39
CA THR A 114 9.35 3.43 7.83
C THR A 114 9.37 4.70 8.69
N VAL A 115 9.86 5.81 8.11
CA VAL A 115 9.84 7.15 8.71
C VAL A 115 8.72 7.96 8.09
N GLN A 116 7.96 8.65 8.93
CA GLN A 116 6.81 9.42 8.49
C GLN A 116 6.84 10.81 9.10
N LEU A 117 6.43 11.80 8.32
CA LEU A 117 6.17 13.14 8.81
C LEU A 117 4.68 13.22 9.12
N VAL A 118 4.37 13.61 10.35
CA VAL A 118 3.01 13.90 10.78
C VAL A 118 2.87 15.41 10.87
N ILE A 119 2.03 15.99 10.02
CA ILE A 119 1.70 17.43 10.04
C ILE A 119 0.45 17.63 10.91
N LEU A 120 0.49 18.66 11.75
CA LEU A 120 -0.60 19.07 12.62
C LEU A 120 -1.27 20.33 12.06
N TYR A 121 -2.60 20.35 12.05
CA TYR A 121 -3.37 21.55 11.74
C TYR A 121 -4.39 21.84 12.84
N GLU A 122 -4.62 23.12 13.11
CA GLU A 122 -5.63 23.61 14.05
C GLU A 122 -6.36 24.80 13.40
N ASN A 123 -7.69 24.77 13.35
CA ASN A 123 -8.50 25.82 12.70
C ASN A 123 -8.07 26.12 11.25
N ASP A 124 -7.78 25.08 10.44
CA ASP A 124 -7.24 25.19 9.08
C ASP A 124 -5.89 25.92 8.96
N GLU A 125 -5.17 26.09 10.07
CA GLU A 125 -3.82 26.66 10.11
C GLU A 125 -2.78 25.57 10.43
N TYR A 126 -1.60 25.68 9.84
CA TYR A 126 -0.46 24.81 10.13
C TYR A 126 0.04 25.04 11.56
N ALA A 127 0.05 23.98 12.36
CA ALA A 127 0.43 24.03 13.77
C ALA A 127 1.78 23.34 14.07
N GLY A 128 2.46 22.82 13.05
CA GLY A 128 3.77 22.18 13.17
C GLY A 128 3.82 20.75 12.60
N TYR A 129 4.96 20.09 12.81
CA TYR A 129 5.16 18.70 12.41
C TYR A 129 5.94 17.91 13.46
N ARG A 130 5.89 16.58 13.34
CA ARG A 130 6.83 15.68 14.02
C ARG A 130 7.17 14.48 13.14
N PHE A 131 8.36 13.92 13.35
CA PHE A 131 8.67 12.61 12.81
C PHE A 131 8.07 11.50 13.67
N ARG A 132 7.54 10.46 13.01
CA ARG A 132 7.16 9.20 13.61
C ARG A 132 8.05 8.11 13.01
N PHE A 133 8.62 7.30 13.89
CA PHE A 133 9.42 6.14 13.57
C PHE A 133 8.60 4.91 13.96
N GLN A 134 8.62 3.87 13.11
CA GLN A 134 8.05 2.56 13.42
C GLN A 134 9.09 1.66 14.08
#